data_AF-A0ABC8T8E8-F1
#
_entry.id   AF-A0ABC8T8E8-F1
#
_cell.length_a   1.000
_cell.length_b   1.000
_cell.length_c   1.000
_cell.angle_alpha   90.00
_cell.angle_beta   90.00
_cell.angle_gamma   90.00
#
_symmetry.space_group_name_H-M   'P 1'
#
loop_
_entity.id
_entity.type
_entity.pdbx_description
1 polymer ?
#
loop_
_entity_poly.entity_id
_entity_poly.type
_entity_poly.pdbx_seq_one_letter_code
_entity_poly.pdbx_strand_id
1 'polypeptide(L)'
;MQEEDHREQVTCTEFSIEDETHSLLQHQEEFNSIKSSISTLSASLEELNKKKADLLGRMQHLREKISKEGAEMLVQRLLSLLESLKALEKQESDSQLHSNVQRSQLQAEIDKLGEIILSDNDGWSFSCGIDDSLHSSVEKLNSAKTELAAKLREIVLLKRQLDDVPSQAELIQYERRFSELNVHIQGKLRQTRKCYATYNALLEIKELMLKETSLLNSISLQFQDAIASTSGRVKLIDSMDGITKGIQQKLEKAHLAQQAELTVCDALKEKYAAAISEQRRCSSLLKAFQEECAKNERLRSHTSGILA
;
A
#
# COMPACT_ATOMS: atom_id res chain seq x y z
N MET A 1 36.58 -97.95 -14.56
CA MET A 1 36.48 -97.07 -15.76
C MET A 1 35.01 -96.76 -16.07
N GLN A 2 34.21 -96.46 -15.05
CA GLN A 2 32.80 -96.01 -15.16
C GLN A 2 32.50 -94.97 -14.06
N GLU A 3 33.24 -94.99 -12.95
CA GLU A 3 33.16 -93.97 -11.89
C GLU A 3 33.90 -92.65 -12.20
N GLU A 4 34.87 -92.64 -13.13
CA GLU A 4 35.67 -91.45 -13.48
C GLU A 4 34.95 -90.55 -14.50
N ASP A 5 34.30 -91.16 -15.50
CA ASP A 5 33.54 -90.49 -16.58
C ASP A 5 32.25 -89.85 -16.04
N HIS A 6 31.60 -90.49 -15.07
CA HIS A 6 30.48 -89.88 -14.33
C HIS A 6 30.93 -88.73 -13.41
N ARG A 7 32.17 -88.73 -12.93
CA ARG A 7 32.71 -87.66 -12.09
C ARG A 7 32.98 -86.40 -12.91
N GLU A 8 33.58 -86.56 -14.09
CA GLU A 8 33.86 -85.44 -15.01
C GLU A 8 32.57 -84.82 -15.58
N GLN A 9 31.58 -85.65 -15.92
CA GLN A 9 30.29 -85.18 -16.42
C GLN A 9 29.49 -84.42 -15.35
N VAL A 10 29.54 -84.87 -14.09
CA VAL A 10 28.95 -84.17 -12.95
C VAL A 10 29.66 -82.83 -12.69
N THR A 11 31.00 -82.79 -12.70
CA THR A 11 31.74 -81.53 -12.51
C THR A 11 31.53 -80.53 -13.64
N CYS A 12 31.34 -80.98 -14.89
CA CYS A 12 31.07 -80.12 -16.03
C CYS A 12 29.66 -79.50 -15.95
N THR A 13 28.67 -80.29 -15.49
CA THR A 13 27.33 -79.77 -15.21
C THR A 13 27.30 -78.86 -13.98
N GLU A 14 28.08 -79.15 -12.94
CA GLU A 14 28.20 -78.31 -11.75
C GLU A 14 28.81 -76.94 -12.09
N PHE A 15 29.86 -76.90 -12.92
CA PHE A 15 30.47 -75.64 -13.35
C PHE A 15 29.53 -74.79 -14.22
N SER A 16 28.74 -75.42 -15.10
CA SER A 16 27.74 -74.72 -15.92
C SER A 16 26.57 -74.19 -15.08
N ILE A 17 26.17 -74.94 -14.05
CA ILE A 17 25.15 -74.49 -13.08
C ILE A 17 25.70 -73.35 -12.23
N GLU A 18 26.96 -73.40 -11.80
CA GLU A 18 27.59 -72.31 -11.04
C GLU A 18 27.67 -71.01 -11.86
N ASP A 19 28.06 -71.07 -13.14
CA ASP A 19 28.12 -69.89 -14.02
C ASP A 19 26.72 -69.32 -14.32
N GLU A 20 25.73 -70.17 -14.58
CA GLU A 20 24.33 -69.75 -14.72
C GLU A 20 23.78 -69.14 -13.43
N THR A 21 24.13 -69.68 -12.25
CA THR A 21 23.72 -69.11 -10.96
C THR A 21 24.39 -67.77 -10.68
N HIS A 22 25.65 -67.57 -11.11
CA HIS A 22 26.35 -66.29 -11.00
C HIS A 22 25.73 -65.24 -11.94
N SER A 23 25.40 -65.62 -13.18
CA SER A 23 24.69 -64.74 -14.11
C SER A 23 23.30 -64.36 -13.60
N LEU A 24 22.56 -65.31 -13.02
CA LEU A 24 21.28 -65.06 -12.36
C LEU A 24 21.41 -64.11 -11.18
N LEU A 25 22.44 -64.26 -10.33
CA LEU A 25 22.70 -63.36 -9.21
C LEU A 25 23.03 -61.94 -9.70
N GLN A 26 23.85 -61.80 -10.73
CA GLN A 26 24.19 -60.50 -11.31
C GLN A 26 22.96 -59.80 -11.91
N HIS A 27 22.13 -60.51 -12.68
CA HIS A 27 20.89 -59.95 -13.20
C HIS A 27 19.88 -59.64 -12.09
N GLN A 28 19.86 -60.41 -11.00
CA GLN A 28 19.05 -60.12 -9.82
C GLN A 28 19.51 -58.82 -9.12
N GLU A 29 20.82 -58.59 -9.02
CA GLU A 29 21.39 -57.35 -8.47
C GLU A 29 21.09 -56.13 -9.36
N GLU A 30 21.27 -56.24 -10.68
CA GLU A 30 20.92 -55.19 -11.64
C GLU A 30 19.42 -54.88 -11.62
N PHE A 31 18.58 -55.92 -11.58
CA PHE A 31 17.13 -55.76 -11.45
C PHE A 31 16.75 -55.06 -10.16
N ASN A 32 17.37 -55.43 -9.04
CA ASN A 32 17.14 -54.76 -7.74
C ASN A 32 17.64 -53.32 -7.75
N SER A 33 18.77 -53.03 -8.40
CA SER A 33 19.31 -51.68 -8.59
C SER A 33 18.35 -50.81 -9.41
N ILE A 34 17.92 -51.27 -10.58
CA ILE A 34 16.96 -50.58 -11.43
C ILE A 34 15.62 -50.39 -10.72
N LYS A 35 15.14 -51.40 -9.99
CA LYS A 35 13.92 -51.32 -9.18
C LYS A 35 14.04 -50.25 -8.10
N SER A 36 15.20 -50.12 -7.46
CA SER A 36 15.46 -49.05 -6.49
C SER A 36 15.48 -47.66 -7.15
N SER A 37 16.10 -47.52 -8.33
CA SER A 37 16.11 -46.25 -9.10
C SER A 37 14.72 -45.85 -9.61
N ILE A 38 13.91 -46.81 -10.05
CA ILE A 38 12.51 -46.55 -10.44
C ILE A 38 11.70 -46.13 -9.22
N SER A 39 11.91 -46.78 -8.07
CA SER A 39 11.26 -46.41 -6.82
C SER A 39 11.62 -44.99 -6.38
N THR A 40 12.88 -44.58 -6.45
CA THR A 40 13.29 -43.21 -6.08
C THR A 40 12.79 -42.16 -7.07
N LEU A 41 12.81 -42.45 -8.37
CA LEU A 41 12.28 -41.55 -9.39
C LEU A 41 10.76 -41.39 -9.24
N SER A 42 10.03 -42.47 -8.95
CA SER A 42 8.59 -42.43 -8.71
C SER A 42 8.23 -41.59 -7.47
N ALA A 43 9.00 -41.72 -6.38
CA ALA A 43 8.82 -40.91 -5.18
C ALA A 43 9.10 -39.41 -5.45
N SER A 44 10.14 -39.09 -6.22
CA SER A 44 10.45 -37.71 -6.62
C SER A 44 9.34 -37.10 -7.49
N LEU A 45 8.79 -37.89 -8.41
CA LEU A 45 7.68 -37.46 -9.28
C LEU A 45 6.39 -37.23 -8.48
N GLU A 46 6.12 -38.06 -7.48
CA GLU A 46 4.98 -37.89 -6.56
C GLU A 46 5.15 -36.64 -5.68
N GLU A 47 6.36 -36.37 -5.19
CA GLU A 47 6.67 -35.14 -4.45
C GLU A 47 6.50 -33.89 -5.33
N LEU A 48 6.96 -33.94 -6.59
CA LEU A 48 6.78 -32.86 -7.56
C LEU A 48 5.29 -32.62 -7.85
N ASN A 49 4.50 -33.69 -8.00
CA ASN A 49 3.06 -33.60 -8.21
C ASN A 49 2.34 -33.00 -7.00
N LYS A 50 2.76 -33.35 -5.78
CA LYS A 50 2.23 -32.74 -4.56
C LYS A 50 2.53 -31.24 -4.50
N LYS A 51 3.79 -30.84 -4.78
CA LYS A 51 4.18 -29.42 -4.85
C LYS A 51 3.38 -28.66 -5.92
N LYS A 52 3.15 -29.28 -7.08
CA LYS A 52 2.32 -28.71 -8.15
C LYS A 52 0.86 -28.53 -7.71
N ALA A 53 0.28 -29.51 -7.03
CA ALA A 53 -1.07 -29.41 -6.49
C ALA A 53 -1.20 -28.29 -5.44
N ASP A 54 -0.24 -28.19 -4.52
CA ASP A 54 -0.21 -27.13 -3.50
C ASP A 54 -0.08 -25.72 -4.12
N LEU A 55 0.77 -25.58 -5.15
CA LEU A 55 0.91 -24.33 -5.91
C LEU A 55 -0.39 -23.95 -6.63
N LEU A 56 -1.05 -24.91 -7.29
CA LEU A 56 -2.33 -24.67 -7.96
C LEU A 56 -3.42 -24.24 -6.97
N GLY A 57 -3.50 -24.89 -5.81
CA GLY A 57 -4.44 -24.50 -4.75
C GLY A 57 -4.19 -23.07 -4.26
N ARG A 58 -2.93 -22.69 -4.05
CA ARG A 58 -2.56 -21.32 -3.67
C ARG A 58 -2.89 -20.30 -4.76
N MET A 59 -2.64 -20.62 -6.02
CA MET A 59 -2.98 -19.76 -7.16
C MET A 59 -4.50 -19.55 -7.28
N GLN A 60 -5.29 -20.60 -7.07
CA GLN A 60 -6.74 -20.53 -7.11
C GLN A 60 -7.29 -19.68 -5.95
N HIS A 61 -6.76 -19.85 -4.74
CA HIS A 61 -7.13 -19.03 -3.59
C HIS A 61 -6.81 -17.54 -3.79
N LEU A 62 -5.65 -17.22 -4.38
CA LEU A 62 -5.31 -15.85 -4.75
C LEU A 62 -6.29 -15.27 -5.78
N ARG A 63 -6.68 -16.06 -6.78
CA ARG A 63 -7.66 -15.67 -7.80
C ARG A 63 -9.03 -15.34 -7.19
N GLU A 64 -9.51 -16.18 -6.27
CA GLU A 64 -10.79 -15.96 -5.58
C GLU A 64 -10.76 -14.69 -4.73
N LYS A 65 -9.63 -14.40 -4.06
CA LYS A 65 -9.46 -13.17 -3.29
C LYS A 65 -9.51 -11.94 -4.18
N ILE A 66 -8.78 -11.97 -5.30
CA ILE A 66 -8.80 -10.89 -6.31
C ILE A 66 -10.21 -10.65 -6.87
N SER A 67 -10.98 -11.72 -7.09
CA SER A 67 -12.38 -11.66 -7.54
C SER A 67 -13.29 -10.99 -6.51
N LYS A 68 -13.16 -11.37 -5.23
CA LYS A 68 -13.93 -10.79 -4.12
C LYS A 68 -13.67 -9.29 -3.93
N GLU A 69 -12.43 -8.86 -4.11
CA GLU A 69 -12.05 -7.44 -4.06
C GLU A 69 -12.39 -6.67 -5.36
N GLY A 70 -12.92 -7.32 -6.41
CA GLY A 70 -13.30 -6.67 -7.68
C GLY A 70 -12.11 -6.15 -8.49
N ALA A 71 -10.90 -6.64 -8.24
CA ALA A 71 -9.64 -6.11 -8.80
C ALA A 71 -9.13 -6.90 -10.02
N GLU A 72 -9.91 -7.82 -10.57
CA GLU A 72 -9.49 -8.73 -11.66
C GLU A 72 -8.93 -7.99 -12.88
N MET A 73 -9.62 -6.94 -13.33
CA MET A 73 -9.18 -6.13 -14.49
C MET A 73 -7.84 -5.42 -14.23
N LEU A 74 -7.62 -4.92 -13.00
CA LEU A 74 -6.37 -4.26 -12.61
C LEU A 74 -5.22 -5.26 -12.53
N VAL A 75 -5.48 -6.45 -11.96
CA VAL A 75 -4.48 -7.51 -11.87
C VAL A 75 -4.11 -8.04 -13.24
N GLN A 76 -5.07 -8.23 -14.14
CA GLN A 76 -4.77 -8.64 -15.52
C GLN A 76 -3.91 -7.61 -16.24
N ARG A 77 -4.20 -6.31 -16.08
CA ARG A 77 -3.37 -5.23 -16.64
C ARG A 77 -1.95 -5.22 -16.03
N LEU A 78 -1.83 -5.42 -14.72
CA LEU A 78 -0.53 -5.54 -14.05
C LEU A 78 0.26 -6.76 -14.54
N LEU A 79 -0.39 -7.90 -14.74
CA LEU A 79 0.25 -9.11 -15.28
C LEU A 79 0.76 -8.88 -16.70
N SER A 80 -0.04 -8.26 -17.57
CA SER A 80 0.41 -7.93 -18.94
C SER A 80 1.59 -6.95 -18.93
N LEU A 81 1.58 -5.99 -18.01
CA LEU A 81 2.70 -5.05 -17.85
C LEU A 81 3.95 -5.76 -17.33
N LEU A 82 3.80 -6.69 -16.39
CA LEU A 82 4.91 -7.46 -15.85
C LEU A 82 5.54 -8.38 -16.90
N GLU A 83 4.72 -9.02 -17.74
CA GLU A 83 5.20 -9.81 -18.88
C GLU A 83 5.95 -8.94 -19.88
N SER A 84 5.43 -7.75 -20.20
CA SER A 84 6.16 -6.81 -21.07
C SER A 84 7.46 -6.31 -20.45
N LEU A 85 7.51 -6.11 -19.13
CA LEU A 85 8.71 -5.69 -18.42
C LEU A 85 9.78 -6.78 -18.48
N LYS A 86 9.42 -8.03 -18.19
CA LYS A 86 10.35 -9.17 -18.28
C LYS A 86 10.87 -9.37 -19.71
N ALA A 87 10.04 -9.16 -20.72
CA ALA A 87 10.47 -9.24 -22.11
C ALA A 87 11.48 -8.13 -22.44
N LEU A 88 11.24 -6.90 -21.97
CA LEU A 88 12.17 -5.77 -22.13
C LEU A 88 13.48 -5.98 -21.37
N GLU A 89 13.45 -6.50 -20.15
CA GLU A 89 14.65 -6.79 -19.33
C GLU A 89 15.54 -7.85 -20.00
N LYS A 90 14.92 -8.88 -20.59
CA LYS A 90 15.63 -9.88 -21.39
C LYS A 90 16.25 -9.24 -22.64
N GLN A 91 15.48 -8.42 -23.37
CA GLN A 91 15.96 -7.72 -24.56
C GLN A 91 17.13 -6.75 -24.24
N GLU A 92 17.08 -6.06 -23.09
CA GLU A 92 18.16 -5.20 -22.60
C GLU A 92 19.42 -6.02 -22.34
N SER A 93 19.29 -7.15 -21.63
CA SER A 93 20.40 -8.07 -21.34
C SER A 93 21.04 -8.60 -22.63
N ASP A 94 20.23 -9.04 -23.59
CA ASP A 94 20.68 -9.53 -24.90
C ASP A 94 21.39 -8.43 -25.70
N SER A 95 20.85 -7.20 -25.67
CA SER A 95 21.44 -6.03 -26.34
C SER A 95 22.77 -5.61 -25.69
N GLN A 96 22.88 -5.71 -24.37
CA GLN A 96 24.12 -5.41 -23.64
C GLN A 96 25.22 -6.43 -23.97
N LEU A 97 24.88 -7.72 -24.02
CA LEU A 97 25.82 -8.76 -24.46
C LEU A 97 26.26 -8.52 -25.91
N HIS A 98 25.33 -8.21 -26.81
CA HIS A 98 25.63 -7.92 -28.20
C HIS A 98 26.55 -6.70 -28.37
N SER A 99 26.27 -5.61 -27.64
CA SER A 99 27.10 -4.40 -27.64
C SER A 99 28.50 -4.65 -27.10
N ASN A 100 28.64 -5.45 -26.04
CA ASN A 100 29.96 -5.83 -25.50
C ASN A 100 30.78 -6.63 -26.51
N VAL A 101 30.17 -7.59 -27.20
CA VAL A 101 30.84 -8.38 -28.24
C VAL A 101 31.29 -7.50 -29.40
N GLN A 102 30.40 -6.64 -29.91
CA GLN A 102 30.75 -5.70 -30.98
C GLN A 102 31.87 -4.74 -30.56
N ARG A 103 31.85 -4.25 -29.32
CA ARG A 103 32.91 -3.38 -28.79
C ARG A 103 34.26 -4.09 -28.75
N SER A 104 34.31 -5.35 -28.33
CA SER A 104 35.54 -6.15 -28.35
C SER A 104 36.04 -6.41 -29.77
N GLN A 105 35.15 -6.66 -30.73
CA GLN A 105 35.51 -6.84 -32.14
C GLN A 105 36.11 -5.56 -32.73
N LEU A 106 35.45 -4.42 -32.53
CA LEU A 106 35.96 -3.13 -32.99
C LEU A 106 37.29 -2.76 -32.32
N GLN A 107 37.46 -3.06 -31.03
CA GLN A 107 38.75 -2.85 -30.35
C GLN A 107 39.86 -3.69 -30.98
N ALA A 108 39.60 -4.97 -31.27
CA ALA A 108 40.57 -5.83 -31.93
C ALA A 108 40.91 -5.36 -33.37
N GLU A 109 39.94 -4.82 -34.10
CA GLU A 109 40.17 -4.20 -35.41
C GLU A 109 41.02 -2.92 -35.30
N ILE A 110 40.75 -2.08 -34.30
CA ILE A 110 41.56 -0.87 -34.01
C ILE A 110 42.99 -1.26 -33.66
N ASP A 111 43.18 -2.26 -32.81
CA ASP A 111 44.51 -2.72 -32.38
C ASP A 111 45.29 -3.29 -33.58
N LYS A 112 44.63 -4.08 -34.44
CA LYS A 112 45.21 -4.61 -35.68
C LYS A 112 45.57 -3.52 -36.69
N LEU A 113 44.71 -2.51 -36.86
CA LEU A 113 45.02 -1.35 -37.72
C LEU A 113 46.18 -0.53 -37.13
N GLY A 114 46.25 -0.38 -35.81
CA GLY A 114 47.38 0.24 -35.12
C GLY A 114 48.70 -0.49 -35.36
N GLU A 115 48.71 -1.81 -35.34
CA GLU A 115 49.88 -2.64 -35.70
C GLU A 115 50.28 -2.46 -37.16
N ILE A 116 49.32 -2.41 -38.09
CA ILE A 116 49.59 -2.21 -39.52
C ILE A 116 50.21 -0.83 -39.78
N ILE A 117 49.68 0.23 -39.16
CA ILE A 117 50.20 1.60 -39.27
C ILE A 117 51.62 1.73 -38.71
N LEU A 118 51.98 0.94 -37.69
CA LEU A 118 53.34 0.90 -37.14
C LEU A 118 54.33 0.12 -38.03
N SER A 119 53.83 -0.66 -39.00
CA SER A 119 54.64 -1.59 -39.82
C SER A 119 54.86 -1.15 -41.27
N ASP A 120 54.10 -0.18 -41.80
CA ASP A 120 54.13 0.19 -43.22
C ASP A 120 54.52 1.66 -43.44
N ASN A 121 55.46 1.93 -44.35
CA ASN A 121 56.09 3.24 -44.61
C ASN A 121 55.91 3.74 -46.06
N ASP A 122 54.99 3.19 -46.85
CA ASP A 122 54.70 3.72 -48.19
C ASP A 122 53.31 4.35 -48.31
N GLY A 123 53.31 5.69 -48.34
CA GLY A 123 52.13 6.52 -48.42
C GLY A 123 51.54 6.65 -49.83
N TRP A 124 50.30 7.15 -49.84
CA TRP A 124 49.64 7.88 -50.93
C TRP A 124 48.57 7.19 -51.79
N SER A 125 48.33 5.87 -51.73
CA SER A 125 47.11 5.27 -52.34
C SER A 125 46.11 4.66 -51.35
N PHE A 126 46.46 4.60 -50.07
CA PHE A 126 45.63 4.04 -48.99
C PHE A 126 44.65 5.07 -48.38
N SER A 127 44.87 6.38 -48.61
CA SER A 127 44.14 7.46 -47.91
C SER A 127 42.65 7.55 -48.30
N CYS A 128 42.33 7.49 -49.59
CA CYS A 128 40.99 7.87 -50.06
C CYS A 128 39.89 6.87 -49.61
N GLY A 129 40.13 5.56 -49.70
CA GLY A 129 39.18 4.55 -49.26
C GLY A 129 39.04 4.44 -47.72
N ILE A 130 40.07 4.88 -46.99
CA ILE A 130 40.04 4.96 -45.52
C ILE A 130 39.29 6.19 -45.08
N ASP A 131 39.47 7.33 -45.75
CA ASP A 131 38.72 8.55 -45.49
C ASP A 131 37.21 8.33 -45.72
N ASP A 132 36.81 7.61 -46.77
CA ASP A 132 35.41 7.24 -47.02
C ASP A 132 34.84 6.27 -45.96
N SER A 133 35.62 5.28 -45.54
CA SER A 133 35.23 4.33 -44.47
C SER A 133 35.13 5.00 -43.10
N LEU A 134 36.07 5.90 -42.79
CA LEU A 134 36.08 6.71 -41.58
C LEU A 134 34.89 7.67 -41.57
N HIS A 135 34.61 8.33 -42.69
CA HIS A 135 33.47 9.22 -42.85
C HIS A 135 32.15 8.46 -42.62
N SER A 136 31.97 7.29 -43.24
CA SER A 136 30.79 6.43 -43.03
C SER A 136 30.67 5.97 -41.56
N SER A 137 31.79 5.68 -40.90
CA SER A 137 31.80 5.29 -39.48
C SER A 137 31.45 6.45 -38.55
N VAL A 138 31.93 7.67 -38.85
CA VAL A 138 31.58 8.91 -38.14
C VAL A 138 30.11 9.25 -38.33
N GLU A 139 29.56 9.08 -39.53
CA GLU A 139 28.12 9.26 -39.79
C GLU A 139 27.26 8.27 -39.00
N LYS A 140 27.64 6.97 -38.97
CA LYS A 140 26.96 5.94 -38.14
C LYS A 140 27.05 6.26 -36.65
N LEU A 141 28.18 6.78 -36.20
CA LEU A 141 28.36 7.20 -34.81
C LEU A 141 27.50 8.43 -34.49
N ASN A 142 27.40 9.40 -35.41
CA ASN A 142 26.56 10.56 -35.24
C ASN A 142 25.07 10.20 -35.27
N SER A 143 24.64 9.27 -36.12
CA SER A 143 23.26 8.77 -36.11
C SER A 143 22.92 7.99 -34.84
N ALA A 144 23.85 7.15 -34.34
CA ALA A 144 23.68 6.48 -33.04
C ALA A 144 23.60 7.49 -31.87
N LYS A 145 24.41 8.56 -31.91
CA LYS A 145 24.35 9.65 -30.91
C LYS A 145 23.00 10.39 -30.96
N THR A 146 22.46 10.67 -32.14
CA THR A 146 21.16 11.35 -32.26
C THR A 146 20.01 10.46 -31.80
N GLU A 147 20.07 9.15 -32.08
CA GLU A 147 19.12 8.17 -31.57
C GLU A 147 19.18 8.07 -30.04
N LEU A 148 20.38 7.96 -29.45
CA LEU A 148 20.56 7.98 -28.00
C LEU A 148 20.01 9.25 -27.38
N ALA A 149 20.27 10.42 -27.98
CA ALA A 149 19.74 11.69 -27.52
C ALA A 149 18.20 11.76 -27.62
N ALA A 150 17.58 11.11 -28.61
CA ALA A 150 16.13 10.97 -28.68
C ALA A 150 15.58 10.08 -27.56
N LYS A 151 16.22 8.93 -27.29
CA LYS A 151 15.83 8.02 -26.20
C LYS A 151 16.01 8.63 -24.81
N LEU A 152 17.09 9.38 -24.57
CA LEU A 152 17.27 10.11 -23.31
C LEU A 152 16.19 11.16 -23.09
N ARG A 153 15.78 11.88 -24.14
CA ARG A 153 14.65 12.84 -24.06
C ARG A 153 13.33 12.13 -23.73
N GLU A 154 13.08 10.95 -24.30
CA GLU A 154 11.93 10.12 -24.00
C GLU A 154 11.92 9.63 -22.54
N ILE A 155 13.07 9.16 -22.03
CA ILE A 155 13.23 8.75 -20.63
C ILE A 155 12.97 9.92 -19.67
N VAL A 156 13.50 11.11 -19.97
CA VAL A 156 13.27 12.30 -19.13
C VAL A 156 11.79 12.69 -19.12
N LEU A 157 11.11 12.59 -20.25
CA LEU A 157 9.67 12.83 -20.32
C LEU A 157 8.88 11.82 -19.46
N LEU A 158 9.21 10.54 -19.56
CA LEU A 158 8.58 9.48 -18.76
C LEU A 158 8.82 9.67 -17.26
N LYS A 159 10.05 10.06 -16.86
CA LYS A 159 10.36 10.40 -15.46
C LYS A 159 9.52 11.56 -14.96
N ARG A 160 9.37 12.62 -15.75
CA ARG A 160 8.50 13.75 -15.39
C ARG A 160 7.03 13.33 -15.23
N GLN A 161 6.52 12.47 -16.11
CA GLN A 161 5.17 11.94 -15.98
C GLN A 161 4.99 11.07 -14.74
N LEU A 162 6.05 10.35 -14.32
CA LEU A 162 6.04 9.59 -13.08
C LEU A 162 6.08 10.50 -11.85
N ASP A 163 6.88 11.55 -11.89
CA ASP A 163 6.96 12.56 -10.82
C ASP A 163 5.66 13.37 -10.66
N ASP A 164 4.87 13.53 -11.74
CA ASP A 164 3.54 14.14 -11.68
C ASP A 164 2.53 13.27 -10.89
N VAL A 165 2.82 11.98 -10.68
CA VAL A 165 1.97 11.08 -9.87
C VAL A 165 2.44 11.13 -8.41
N PRO A 166 1.59 11.54 -7.47
CA PRO A 166 1.99 11.66 -6.08
C PRO A 166 2.39 10.30 -5.51
N SER A 167 3.57 10.29 -4.88
CA SER A 167 4.10 9.13 -4.19
C SER A 167 3.25 8.77 -2.97
N GLN A 168 3.37 7.53 -2.50
CA GLN A 168 2.68 7.09 -1.28
C GLN A 168 3.03 7.97 -0.06
N ALA A 169 4.26 8.47 0.02
CA ALA A 169 4.68 9.38 1.08
C ALA A 169 3.96 10.73 1.01
N GLU A 170 3.80 11.30 -0.19
CA GLU A 170 3.07 12.55 -0.40
C GLU A 170 1.58 12.40 -0.10
N LEU A 171 0.97 11.27 -0.49
CA LEU A 171 -0.42 10.98 -0.14
C LEU A 171 -0.64 10.96 1.38
N ILE A 172 0.27 10.33 2.13
CA ILE A 172 0.22 10.32 3.61
C ILE A 172 0.39 11.74 4.17
N GLN A 173 1.27 12.56 3.58
CA GLN A 173 1.42 13.96 3.98
C GLN A 173 0.14 14.77 3.73
N TYR A 174 -0.49 14.58 2.57
CA TYR A 174 -1.76 15.23 2.25
C TYR A 174 -2.86 14.81 3.22
N GLU A 175 -2.99 13.53 3.53
CA GLU A 175 -3.97 13.02 4.49
C GLU A 175 -3.81 13.67 5.87
N ARG A 176 -2.57 13.80 6.36
CA ARG A 176 -2.27 14.52 7.61
C ARG A 176 -2.65 15.99 7.52
N ARG A 177 -2.27 16.67 6.44
CA ARG A 177 -2.57 18.10 6.23
C ARG A 177 -4.08 18.36 6.12
N PHE A 178 -4.84 17.47 5.49
CA PHE A 178 -6.30 17.52 5.46
C PHE A 178 -6.91 17.32 6.84
N SER A 179 -6.37 16.39 7.63
CA SER A 179 -6.81 16.16 9.00
C SER A 179 -6.59 17.40 9.88
N GLU A 180 -5.42 18.05 9.78
CA GLU A 180 -5.11 19.30 10.47
C GLU A 180 -6.03 20.45 10.02
N LEU A 181 -6.24 20.60 8.70
CA LEU A 181 -7.16 21.59 8.15
C LEU A 181 -8.58 21.39 8.68
N ASN A 182 -9.05 20.15 8.74
CA ASN A 182 -10.36 19.82 9.29
C ASN A 182 -10.49 20.22 10.77
N VAL A 183 -9.44 20.01 11.58
CA VAL A 183 -9.41 20.48 12.97
C VAL A 183 -9.51 22.00 13.03
N HIS A 184 -8.78 22.72 12.18
CA HIS A 184 -8.86 24.19 12.11
C HIS A 184 -10.25 24.69 11.69
N ILE A 185 -10.87 24.09 10.66
CA ILE A 185 -12.21 24.44 10.20
C ILE A 185 -13.24 24.20 11.32
N GLN A 186 -13.17 23.06 12.01
CA GLN A 186 -14.04 22.77 13.14
C GLN A 186 -13.84 23.75 14.30
N GLY A 187 -12.60 24.14 14.58
CA GLY A 187 -12.28 25.17 15.58
C GLY A 187 -12.90 26.52 15.24
N LYS A 188 -12.77 26.97 13.98
CA LYS A 188 -13.40 28.21 13.51
C LYS A 188 -14.91 28.16 13.56
N LEU A 189 -15.52 27.03 13.15
CA LEU A 189 -16.97 26.85 13.25
C LEU A 189 -17.47 26.95 14.70
N ARG A 190 -16.77 26.34 15.66
CA ARG A 190 -17.09 26.46 17.09
C ARG A 190 -16.98 27.90 17.58
N GLN A 191 -15.91 28.62 17.18
CA GLN A 191 -15.73 30.02 17.53
C GLN A 191 -16.87 30.89 16.97
N THR A 192 -17.21 30.72 15.70
CA THR A 192 -18.32 31.45 15.05
C THR A 192 -19.64 31.19 15.75
N ARG A 193 -19.96 29.93 16.06
CA ARG A 193 -21.18 29.58 16.82
C ARG A 193 -21.21 30.25 18.20
N LYS A 194 -20.07 30.29 18.91
CA LYS A 194 -19.96 30.98 20.19
C LYS A 194 -20.22 32.48 20.04
N CYS A 195 -19.67 33.12 19.00
CA CYS A 195 -19.92 34.54 18.72
C CYS A 195 -21.41 34.81 18.46
N TYR A 196 -22.08 33.99 17.65
CA TYR A 196 -23.52 34.13 17.40
C TYR A 196 -24.36 33.88 18.65
N ALA A 197 -24.02 32.88 19.46
CA ALA A 197 -24.72 32.62 20.72
C ALA A 197 -24.60 33.82 21.69
N THR A 198 -23.40 34.38 21.85
CA THR A 198 -23.19 35.59 22.67
C THR A 198 -23.94 36.78 22.09
N TYR A 199 -23.91 36.98 20.78
CA TYR A 199 -24.63 38.07 20.11
C TYR A 199 -26.14 37.97 20.35
N ASN A 200 -26.73 36.80 20.16
CA ASN A 200 -28.16 36.58 20.39
C ASN A 200 -28.54 36.81 21.85
N ALA A 201 -27.74 36.32 22.81
CA ALA A 201 -27.97 36.57 24.23
C ALA A 201 -27.92 38.07 24.57
N LEU A 202 -26.95 38.80 24.04
CA LEU A 202 -26.86 40.25 24.23
C LEU A 202 -28.04 41.00 23.58
N LEU A 203 -28.51 40.52 22.43
CA LEU A 203 -29.68 41.08 21.76
C LEU A 203 -30.95 40.89 22.60
N GLU A 204 -31.16 39.69 23.14
CA GLU A 204 -32.27 39.39 24.05
C GLU A 204 -32.22 40.26 25.32
N ILE A 205 -31.04 40.41 25.94
CA ILE A 205 -30.84 41.29 27.10
C ILE A 205 -31.20 42.73 26.74
N LYS A 206 -30.70 43.23 25.60
CA LYS A 206 -31.02 44.58 25.13
C LYS A 206 -32.53 44.77 24.96
N GLU A 207 -33.23 43.80 24.36
CA GLU A 207 -34.69 43.88 24.20
C GLU A 207 -35.43 43.88 25.53
N LEU A 208 -34.98 43.09 26.51
CA LEU A 208 -35.55 43.09 27.86
C LEU A 208 -35.32 44.43 28.57
N MET A 209 -34.11 45.00 28.46
CA MET A 209 -33.80 46.32 29.02
C MET A 209 -34.66 47.44 28.39
N LEU A 210 -34.94 47.37 27.09
CA LEU A 210 -35.83 48.31 26.42
C LEU A 210 -37.28 48.17 26.90
N LYS A 211 -37.76 46.94 27.12
CA LYS A 211 -39.08 46.67 27.69
C LYS A 211 -39.19 47.20 29.12
N GLU A 212 -38.15 47.01 29.94
CA GLU A 212 -38.08 47.56 31.29
C GLU A 212 -38.10 49.10 31.30
N THR A 213 -37.29 49.74 30.44
CA THR A 213 -37.28 51.19 30.31
C THR A 213 -38.64 51.73 29.89
N SER A 214 -39.30 51.09 28.91
CA SER A 214 -40.65 51.46 28.48
C SER A 214 -41.68 51.29 29.60
N LEU A 215 -41.56 50.23 30.40
CA LEU A 215 -42.43 49.97 31.54
C LEU A 215 -42.25 51.05 32.62
N LEU A 216 -41.01 51.34 33.01
CA LEU A 216 -40.69 52.38 34.01
C LEU A 216 -41.19 53.76 33.56
N ASN A 217 -41.02 54.10 32.27
CA ASN A 217 -41.56 55.33 31.71
C ASN A 217 -43.10 55.37 31.78
N SER A 218 -43.77 54.27 31.43
CA SER A 218 -45.23 54.19 31.53
C SER A 218 -45.73 54.35 32.96
N ILE A 219 -45.04 53.75 33.92
CA ILE A 219 -45.35 53.86 35.35
C ILE A 219 -45.17 55.31 35.79
N SER A 220 -44.03 55.93 35.48
CA SER A 220 -43.74 57.31 35.86
C SER A 220 -44.77 58.30 35.33
N LEU A 221 -45.22 58.13 34.08
CA LEU A 221 -46.22 59.01 33.46
C LEU A 221 -47.60 58.85 34.09
N GLN A 222 -48.00 57.62 34.40
CA GLN A 222 -49.35 57.33 34.92
C GLN A 222 -49.48 57.49 36.44
N PHE A 223 -48.35 57.55 37.17
CA PHE A 223 -48.34 57.51 38.62
C PHE A 223 -49.10 58.68 39.26
N GLN A 224 -48.86 59.91 38.81
CA GLN A 224 -49.43 61.11 39.40
C GLN A 224 -50.96 61.19 39.20
N ASP A 225 -51.43 60.78 38.03
CA ASP A 225 -52.87 60.73 37.73
C ASP A 225 -53.57 59.59 38.48
N ALA A 226 -52.90 58.42 38.59
CA ALA A 226 -53.46 57.26 39.27
C ALA A 226 -53.58 57.48 40.79
N ILE A 227 -52.61 58.15 41.43
CA ILE A 227 -52.62 58.36 42.89
C ILE A 227 -53.68 59.39 43.33
N ALA A 228 -54.06 60.31 42.43
CA ALA A 228 -54.99 61.41 42.69
C ALA A 228 -56.41 60.94 43.07
N SER A 229 -56.80 59.71 42.74
CA SER A 229 -58.12 59.15 43.06
C SER A 229 -58.04 57.76 43.68
N THR A 230 -58.98 57.41 44.56
CA THR A 230 -59.06 56.07 45.16
C THR A 230 -59.24 54.98 44.11
N SER A 231 -60.05 55.23 43.07
CA SER A 231 -60.23 54.28 41.96
C SER A 231 -58.96 54.10 41.14
N GLY A 232 -58.22 55.19 40.87
CA GLY A 232 -56.93 55.13 40.18
C GLY A 232 -55.87 54.34 40.96
N ARG A 233 -55.84 54.48 42.29
CA ARG A 233 -54.94 53.70 43.15
C ARG A 233 -55.18 52.19 43.06
N VAL A 234 -56.44 51.76 43.08
CA VAL A 234 -56.79 50.34 42.93
C VAL A 234 -56.38 49.81 41.56
N LYS A 235 -56.67 50.54 40.48
CA LYS A 235 -56.25 50.16 39.12
C LYS A 235 -54.74 50.06 38.95
N LEU A 236 -53.98 50.96 39.58
CA LEU A 236 -52.52 50.91 39.57
C LEU A 236 -52.01 49.65 40.27
N ILE A 237 -52.59 49.29 41.43
CA ILE A 237 -52.24 48.06 42.16
C ILE A 237 -52.54 46.82 41.31
N ASP A 238 -53.74 46.74 40.71
CA ASP A 238 -54.13 45.61 39.86
C ASP A 238 -53.21 45.46 38.63
N SER A 239 -52.81 46.59 38.03
CA SER A 239 -51.86 46.63 36.91
C SER A 239 -50.47 46.12 37.33
N MET A 240 -49.95 46.56 38.47
CA MET A 240 -48.66 46.13 39.00
C MET A 240 -48.64 44.64 39.37
N ASP A 241 -49.73 44.15 39.96
CA ASP A 241 -49.90 42.72 40.26
C ASP A 241 -49.91 41.89 38.97
N GLY A 242 -50.64 42.35 37.93
CA GLY A 242 -50.63 41.74 36.61
C GLY A 242 -49.25 41.70 35.96
N ILE A 243 -48.51 42.81 36.00
CA ILE A 243 -47.13 42.90 35.48
C ILE A 243 -46.21 41.93 36.22
N THR A 244 -46.27 41.92 37.56
CA THR A 244 -45.43 41.06 38.41
C THR A 244 -45.70 39.59 38.11
N LYS A 245 -46.97 39.18 38.01
CA LYS A 245 -47.36 37.82 37.61
C LYS A 245 -46.85 37.47 36.21
N GLY A 246 -46.95 38.39 35.26
CA GLY A 246 -46.44 38.19 33.90
C GLY A 246 -44.91 38.02 33.83
N ILE A 247 -44.16 38.78 34.64
CA ILE A 247 -42.70 38.64 34.76
C ILE A 247 -42.36 37.28 35.38
N GLN A 248 -43.03 36.90 36.47
CA GLN A 248 -42.83 35.62 37.15
C GLN A 248 -43.04 34.43 36.21
N GLN A 249 -44.12 34.44 35.42
CA GLN A 249 -44.40 33.39 34.44
C GLN A 249 -43.33 33.29 33.34
N LYS A 250 -42.79 34.43 32.88
CA LYS A 250 -41.70 34.44 31.89
C LYS A 250 -40.41 33.89 32.48
N LEU A 251 -40.10 34.25 33.72
CA LEU A 251 -38.92 33.76 34.43
C LEU A 251 -38.97 32.24 34.63
N GLU A 252 -40.12 31.70 35.06
CA GLU A 252 -40.32 30.26 35.20
C GLU A 252 -40.14 29.51 33.88
N LYS A 253 -40.70 30.01 32.78
CA LYS A 253 -40.50 29.43 31.44
C LYS A 253 -39.04 29.43 31.02
N ALA A 254 -38.30 30.51 31.27
CA ALA A 254 -36.87 30.59 30.97
C ALA A 254 -36.06 29.60 31.82
N HIS A 255 -36.39 29.45 33.11
CA HIS A 255 -35.76 28.48 33.99
C HIS A 255 -35.99 27.03 33.54
N LEU A 256 -37.22 26.69 33.14
CA LEU A 256 -37.53 25.35 32.63
C LEU A 256 -36.78 25.04 31.33
N ALA A 257 -36.72 26.01 30.41
CA ALA A 257 -35.95 25.86 29.17
C ALA A 257 -34.45 25.66 29.46
N GLN A 258 -33.88 26.45 30.38
CA GLN A 258 -32.49 26.30 30.80
C GLN A 258 -32.22 24.92 31.41
N GLN A 259 -33.11 24.43 32.27
CA GLN A 259 -32.97 23.13 32.90
C GLN A 259 -33.02 22.00 31.85
N ALA A 260 -33.93 22.08 30.88
CA ALA A 260 -33.99 21.12 29.78
C ALA A 260 -32.67 21.07 28.99
N GLU A 261 -32.12 22.22 28.60
CA GLU A 261 -30.83 22.28 27.88
C GLU A 261 -29.66 21.74 28.72
N LEU A 262 -29.64 22.01 30.03
CA LEU A 262 -28.62 21.45 30.93
C LEU A 262 -28.67 19.92 30.96
N THR A 263 -29.87 19.33 31.06
CA THR A 263 -30.00 17.86 31.07
C THR A 263 -29.52 17.23 29.75
N VAL A 264 -29.78 17.89 28.61
CA VAL A 264 -29.28 17.44 27.30
C VAL A 264 -27.76 17.55 27.24
N CYS A 265 -27.20 18.65 27.74
CA CYS A 265 -25.76 18.87 27.79
C CYS A 265 -25.05 17.81 28.64
N ASP A 266 -25.57 17.49 29.82
CA ASP A 266 -24.98 16.49 30.71
C ASP A 266 -25.07 15.08 30.11
N ALA A 267 -26.21 14.71 29.51
CA ALA A 267 -26.34 13.46 28.77
C ALA A 267 -25.33 13.34 27.61
N LEU A 268 -25.05 14.44 26.90
CA LEU A 268 -24.04 14.47 25.84
C LEU A 268 -22.62 14.35 26.39
N LYS A 269 -22.30 14.99 27.52
CA LYS A 269 -20.99 14.85 28.18
C LYS A 269 -20.73 13.41 28.61
N GLU A 270 -21.73 12.73 29.16
CA GLU A 270 -21.63 11.32 29.55
C GLU A 270 -21.36 10.43 28.34
N LYS A 271 -22.12 10.59 27.26
CA LYS A 271 -21.90 9.86 25.99
C LYS A 271 -20.50 10.10 25.44
N TYR A 272 -20.03 11.35 25.47
CA TYR A 272 -18.68 11.69 25.04
C TYR A 272 -17.62 11.03 25.93
N ALA A 273 -17.77 11.06 27.25
CA ALA A 273 -16.86 10.41 28.18
C ALA A 273 -16.77 8.89 27.95
N ALA A 274 -17.91 8.23 27.69
CA ALA A 274 -17.99 6.82 27.34
C ALA A 274 -17.30 6.51 25.99
N ALA A 275 -17.48 7.35 24.97
CA ALA A 275 -16.79 7.18 23.70
C ALA A 275 -15.26 7.34 23.84
N ILE A 276 -14.80 8.27 24.67
CA ILE A 276 -13.37 8.48 24.94
C ILE A 276 -12.77 7.29 25.71
N SER A 277 -13.48 6.74 26.70
CA SER A 277 -12.98 5.57 27.42
C SER A 277 -12.87 4.35 26.49
N GLU A 278 -13.84 4.16 25.60
CA GLU A 278 -13.83 3.10 24.60
C GLU A 278 -12.70 3.29 23.57
N GLN A 279 -12.47 4.52 23.09
CA GLN A 279 -11.33 4.84 22.22
C GLN A 279 -10.00 4.49 22.88
N ARG A 280 -9.82 4.83 24.17
CA ARG A 280 -8.61 4.49 24.95
C ARG A 280 -8.44 2.99 25.08
N ARG A 281 -9.53 2.26 25.31
CA ARG A 281 -9.53 0.78 25.38
C ARG A 281 -9.08 0.17 24.05
N CYS A 282 -9.66 0.61 22.93
CA CYS A 282 -9.28 0.16 21.60
C CYS A 282 -7.82 0.47 21.26
N SER A 283 -7.34 1.68 21.57
CA SER A 283 -5.93 2.05 21.38
C SER A 283 -4.98 1.18 22.19
N SER A 284 -5.33 0.86 23.44
CA SER A 284 -4.54 -0.03 24.29
C SER A 284 -4.50 -1.45 23.73
N LEU A 285 -5.63 -1.96 23.26
CA LEU A 285 -5.73 -3.29 22.64
C LEU A 285 -4.92 -3.37 21.34
N LEU A 286 -4.97 -2.33 20.50
CA LEU A 286 -4.16 -2.25 19.27
C LEU A 286 -2.67 -2.25 19.58
N LYS A 287 -2.25 -1.53 20.63
CA LYS A 287 -0.84 -1.52 21.06
C LYS A 287 -0.39 -2.91 21.54
N ALA A 288 -1.19 -3.57 22.37
CA ALA A 288 -0.90 -4.93 22.81
C ALA A 288 -0.83 -5.93 21.62
N PHE A 289 -1.74 -5.79 20.66
CA PHE A 289 -1.71 -6.60 19.43
C PHE A 289 -0.43 -6.35 18.61
N GLN A 290 0.00 -5.10 18.45
CA GLN A 290 1.26 -4.78 17.76
C GLN A 290 2.48 -5.39 18.46
N GLU A 291 2.51 -5.38 19.80
CA GLU A 291 3.57 -5.99 20.58
C GLU A 291 3.64 -7.52 20.38
N GLU A 292 2.49 -8.20 20.37
CA GLU A 292 2.42 -9.65 20.09
C GLU A 292 2.78 -9.97 18.63
N CYS A 293 2.39 -9.14 17.65
CA CYS A 293 2.82 -9.28 16.26
C CYS A 293 4.35 -9.17 16.13
N ALA A 294 4.96 -8.15 16.76
CA ALA A 294 6.41 -7.98 16.77
C ALA A 294 7.12 -9.16 17.44
N LYS A 295 6.54 -9.73 18.49
CA LYS A 295 7.05 -10.94 19.15
C LYS A 295 6.94 -12.17 18.23
N ASN A 296 5.82 -12.33 17.51
CA ASN A 296 5.63 -13.42 16.55
C ASN A 296 6.65 -13.35 15.41
N GLU A 297 6.89 -12.16 14.86
CA GLU A 297 7.90 -11.93 13.81
C GLU A 297 9.31 -12.29 14.30
N ARG A 298 9.68 -11.90 15.52
CA ARG A 298 10.96 -12.31 16.13
C ARG A 298 11.03 -13.83 16.27
N LEU A 299 9.98 -14.50 16.74
CA LEU A 299 10.00 -15.95 16.85
C LEU A 299 10.17 -16.62 15.48
N ARG A 300 9.44 -16.16 14.46
CA ARG A 300 9.56 -16.68 13.08
C ARG A 300 10.96 -16.52 12.52
N SER A 301 11.62 -15.38 12.76
CA SER A 301 13.00 -15.18 12.29
C SER A 301 14.00 -16.15 12.96
N HIS A 302 13.77 -16.49 14.23
CA HIS A 302 14.60 -17.48 14.93
C HIS A 302 14.34 -18.90 14.40
N THR A 303 13.10 -19.30 14.15
CA THR A 303 12.78 -20.64 13.62
C THR A 303 13.30 -20.84 12.20
N SER A 304 13.25 -19.80 11.35
CA SER A 304 13.81 -19.85 10.00
C SER A 304 15.34 -19.92 9.97
N GLY A 305 16.03 -19.40 11.00
CA GLY A 305 17.48 -19.50 11.14
C GLY A 305 17.99 -20.83 11.71
N ILE A 306 17.10 -21.66 12.27
CA ILE A 306 17.44 -23.00 12.80
C ILE A 306 17.24 -24.10 11.73
N LEU A 307 16.53 -23.78 10.64
CA LEU A 307 16.22 -24.68 9.52
C LEU A 307 17.12 -24.47 8.28
N ALA A 308 18.17 -23.65 8.41
CA ALA A 308 19.23 -23.45 7.41
C ALA A 308 20.57 -23.95 7.98
#